data_AF-A0A388Q559-F1
#
_entry.id   AF-A0A388Q559-F1
#
_cell.length_a   1.000
_cell.length_b   1.000
_cell.length_c   1.000
_cell.angle_alpha   90.00
_cell.angle_beta   90.00
_cell.angle_gamma   90.00
#
_symmetry.space_group_name_H-M   'P 1'
#
loop_
_entity.id
_entity.type
_entity.pdbx_description
1 polymer ?
#
loop_
_entity_poly.entity_id
_entity_poly.type
_entity_poly.pdbx_seq_one_letter_code
_entity_poly.pdbx_strand_id
1 'polypeptide(L)'
;MGTQVFHSYSLAEIAPYIDWTPFFITWEMHGKYPGILSDEKVGAEATKLFIDANALLNNSSTKIGYRQKVYMVSGKLQKQRLMI
;
A
#
# COMPACT_ATOMS: atom_id res chain seq x y z
N MET A 1 9.60 8.38 -26.17
CA MET A 1 9.55 7.39 -25.08
C MET A 1 8.71 8.01 -23.98
N GLY A 2 7.47 7.55 -23.79
CA GLY A 2 6.49 8.15 -22.87
C GLY A 2 6.34 7.32 -21.60
N THR A 3 6.36 7.96 -20.44
CA THR A 3 6.16 7.30 -19.14
C THR A 3 4.68 7.01 -18.94
N GLN A 4 4.29 5.74 -18.92
CA GLN A 4 2.92 5.33 -18.63
C GLN A 4 2.75 5.27 -17.11
N VAL A 5 2.07 6.27 -16.54
CA VAL A 5 1.86 6.38 -15.08
C VAL A 5 0.51 5.79 -14.71
N PHE A 6 0.52 4.60 -14.11
CA PHE A 6 -0.69 3.96 -13.60
C PHE A 6 -1.04 4.54 -12.22
N HIS A 7 -2.07 5.40 -12.17
CA HIS A 7 -2.48 6.10 -10.95
C HIS A 7 -3.44 5.30 -10.04
N SER A 8 -3.81 4.07 -10.42
CA SER A 8 -4.98 3.40 -9.83
C SER A 8 -4.91 1.88 -9.80
N TYR A 9 -3.73 1.30 -9.54
CA TYR A 9 -3.67 -0.12 -9.17
C TYR A 9 -3.73 -0.25 -7.65
N SER A 10 -4.60 -1.14 -7.18
CA SER A 10 -4.61 -1.49 -5.77
C SER A 10 -3.32 -2.25 -5.46
N LEU A 11 -2.59 -1.82 -4.44
CA LEU A 11 -1.39 -2.53 -3.99
C LEU A 11 -1.70 -3.98 -3.57
N ALA A 12 -2.96 -4.26 -3.19
CA ALA A 12 -3.45 -5.61 -2.92
C ALA A 12 -3.46 -6.51 -4.16
N GLU A 13 -3.66 -5.96 -5.36
CA GLU A 13 -3.61 -6.72 -6.61
C GLU A 13 -2.16 -7.02 -7.04
N ILE A 14 -1.21 -6.20 -6.59
CA ILE A 14 0.22 -6.34 -6.89
C ILE A 14 0.90 -7.29 -5.88
N ALA A 15 0.45 -7.30 -4.62
CA ALA A 15 0.95 -8.15 -3.55
C ALA A 15 1.26 -9.62 -3.92
N PRO A 16 0.41 -10.37 -4.66
CA PRO A 16 0.71 -11.74 -5.07
C PRO A 16 1.82 -11.86 -6.14
N TYR A 17 2.16 -10.76 -6.83
CA TYR A 17 3.24 -10.71 -7.82
C TYR A 17 4.56 -10.21 -7.24
N ILE A 18 4.56 -9.71 -6.00
CA ILE A 18 5.77 -9.26 -5.31
C ILE A 18 6.56 -10.49 -4.84
N ASP A 19 7.86 -10.53 -5.15
CA ASP A 19 8.76 -11.44 -4.48
C ASP A 19 9.02 -10.92 -3.06
N TRP A 20 8.49 -11.64 -2.07
CA TRP A 20 8.64 -11.30 -0.65
C TRP A 20 10.00 -11.71 -0.08
N THR A 21 10.82 -12.48 -0.82
CA THR A 21 12.16 -12.90 -0.40
C THR A 21 13.07 -11.72 0.00
N PRO A 22 13.26 -10.67 -0.84
CA PRO A 22 14.06 -9.50 -0.44
C PRO A 22 13.49 -8.77 0.77
N PHE A 23 12.17 -8.76 0.96
CA PHE A 23 11.53 -8.14 2.12
C PHE A 23 11.92 -8.84 3.42
N PHE A 24 11.89 -10.17 3.47
CA PHE A 24 12.30 -10.95 4.64
C PHE A 24 13.80 -10.83 4.95
N ILE A 25 14.65 -10.73 3.92
CA ILE A 25 16.09 -10.50 4.09
C ILE A 25 16.36 -9.18 4.85
N THR A 26 15.59 -8.11 4.58
CA THR A 26 15.69 -6.83 5.32
C THR A 26 15.40 -6.97 6.81
N TRP A 27 14.62 -7.98 7.20
CA TRP A 27 14.29 -8.31 8.58
C TRP A 27 15.21 -9.40 9.16
N GLU A 28 16.36 -9.67 8.52
CA GLU A 28 17.32 -10.72 8.86
C GLU A 28 16.73 -12.15 8.87
N MET A 29 15.55 -12.32 8.27
CA MET A 29 14.88 -13.61 8.14
C MET A 29 15.41 -14.31 6.89
N HIS A 30 16.33 -15.24 7.10
CA HIS A 30 16.96 -16.00 6.02
C HIS A 30 16.04 -17.15 5.59
N GLY A 31 15.30 -16.94 4.50
CA GLY A 31 14.43 -17.97 3.93
C GLY A 31 13.77 -17.50 2.65
N LYS A 32 13.45 -18.45 1.76
CA LYS A 32 12.77 -18.16 0.50
C LYS A 32 11.25 -18.19 0.71
N TYR A 33 10.54 -17.20 0.16
CA TYR A 33 9.08 -17.28 0.11
C TYR A 33 8.63 -18.38 -0.89
N PRO A 34 7.61 -19.20 -0.59
CA PRO A 34 6.77 -19.21 0.63
C PRO A 34 7.30 -20.06 1.79
N GLY A 35 8.39 -20.80 1.60
CA GLY A 35 8.93 -21.75 2.59
C GLY A 35 9.29 -21.15 3.94
N ILE A 36 9.71 -19.88 3.98
CA ILE A 36 10.03 -19.16 5.23
C ILE A 36 8.86 -19.07 6.20
N LEU A 37 7.62 -19.10 5.70
CA LEU A 37 6.40 -19.04 6.53
C LEU A 37 6.18 -20.32 7.35
N SER A 38 6.75 -21.45 6.91
CA SER A 38 6.64 -22.75 7.59
C SER A 38 7.89 -23.13 8.38
N ASP A 39 8.84 -22.20 8.54
CA ASP A 39 10.04 -22.43 9.32
C ASP A 39 9.70 -22.51 10.83
N GLU A 40 10.28 -23.46 11.56
CA GLU A 40 10.00 -23.63 13.00
C GLU A 40 10.48 -22.45 13.86
N LYS A 41 11.54 -21.76 13.45
CA LYS A 41 12.16 -20.69 14.24
C LYS A 41 11.61 -19.33 13.85
N VAL A 42 11.52 -19.05 12.55
CA VAL A 42 11.13 -17.73 12.05
C VAL A 42 9.77 -17.70 11.38
N GLY A 43 9.12 -18.84 11.15
CA GLY A 43 7.85 -18.91 10.41
C GLY A 43 6.69 -18.19 11.10
N ALA A 44 6.61 -18.24 12.42
CA ALA A 44 5.59 -17.50 13.18
C ALA A 44 5.75 -15.98 13.04
N GLU A 45 6.99 -15.48 13.16
CA GLU A 45 7.30 -14.07 12.99
C GLU A 45 7.14 -13.63 11.53
N ALA A 46 7.65 -14.41 10.58
CA ALA A 46 7.52 -14.16 9.15
C ALA A 46 6.04 -14.10 8.71
N THR A 47 5.20 -14.99 9.23
CA THR A 47 3.76 -14.99 8.96
C THR A 47 3.09 -13.74 9.51
N LYS A 48 3.42 -13.35 10.74
CA LYS A 48 2.90 -12.11 11.33
C LYS A 48 3.32 -10.88 10.52
N LEU A 49 4.60 -10.82 10.13
CA LEU A 49 5.17 -9.71 9.39
C LEU A 49 4.59 -9.59 7.97
N PHE A 50 4.30 -10.74 7.33
CA PHE A 50 3.57 -10.80 6.06
C PHE A 50 2.13 -10.28 6.18
N ILE A 51 1.41 -10.68 7.24
CA ILE A 51 0.04 -10.22 7.49
C ILE A 51 0.02 -8.71 7.74
N ASP A 52 0.94 -8.21 8.56
CA ASP A 52 1.06 -6.78 8.85
C ASP A 52 1.41 -5.97 7.59
N ALA A 53 2.33 -6.48 6.74
CA ALA A 53 2.66 -5.85 5.46
C ALA A 53 1.45 -5.79 4.52
N ASN A 54 0.69 -6.88 4.38
CA ASN A 54 -0.53 -6.88 3.57
C ASN A 54 -1.62 -5.96 4.14
N ALA A 55 -1.75 -5.86 5.46
CA ALA A 55 -2.65 -4.92 6.09
C ALA A 55 -2.27 -3.46 5.78
N LEU A 56 -0.97 -3.13 5.77
CA LEU A 56 -0.47 -1.83 5.36
C LEU A 56 -0.73 -1.54 3.88
N LEU A 57 -0.51 -2.51 2.99
CA LEU A 57 -0.80 -2.39 1.56
C LEU A 57 -2.30 -2.23 1.28
N ASN A 58 -3.15 -2.80 2.12
CA ASN A 58 -4.60 -2.61 2.03
C ASN A 58 -5.03 -1.24 2.59
N ASN A 59 -4.39 -0.78 3.66
CA ASN A 59 -4.69 0.49 4.33
C ASN A 59 -4.08 1.72 3.65
N SER A 60 -3.10 1.55 2.76
CA SER A 60 -2.58 2.61 1.90
C SER A 60 -3.60 3.08 0.85
N SER A 61 -4.78 2.45 0.77
CA SER A 61 -6.06 3.07 0.36
C SER A 61 -6.51 4.22 1.29
N THR A 62 -5.57 4.88 1.97
CA THR A 62 -5.80 6.09 2.74
C THR A 62 -6.32 7.11 1.74
N LYS A 63 -7.62 7.36 1.84
CA LYS A 63 -8.35 8.38 1.08
C LYS A 63 -7.46 9.61 0.90
N ILE A 64 -6.98 9.79 -0.33
CA ILE A 64 -6.48 11.07 -0.79
C ILE A 64 -7.46 12.14 -0.34
N GLY A 65 -6.99 13.03 0.53
CA GLY A 65 -7.83 13.94 1.28
C GLY A 65 -8.69 14.79 0.36
N TYR A 66 -9.98 14.93 0.69
CA TYR A 66 -10.83 15.92 0.05
C TYR A 66 -10.25 17.32 0.27
N ARG A 67 -9.60 17.92 -0.74
CA ARG A 67 -9.30 19.36 -0.71
C ARG A 67 -10.58 20.13 -0.98
N GLN A 68 -11.22 20.64 0.06
CA GLN A 68 -12.25 21.68 -0.09
C GLN A 68 -11.56 22.95 -0.62
N LYS A 69 -11.70 23.25 -1.92
CA LYS A 69 -11.39 24.58 -2.45
C LYS A 69 -12.62 25.47 -2.23
N VAL A 70 -12.43 26.55 -1.48
CA VAL A 70 -13.47 27.57 -1.25
C VAL A 70 -13.28 28.63 -2.32
N TYR A 71 -14.33 28.89 -3.11
CA TYR A 71 -14.33 29.93 -4.11
C TYR A 71 -15.27 31.06 -3.68
N MET A 72 -14.84 32.31 -3.88
CA MET A 72 -15.73 33.46 -3.74
C MET A 72 -16.42 33.70 -5.08
N VAL A 73 -17.74 33.50 -5.14
CA VAL A 73 -18.55 33.87 -6.30
C VAL A 73 -19.59 34.89 -5.84
N SER A 74 -19.54 36.08 -6.43
CA SER A 74 -20.49 37.18 -6.20
C SER A 74 -20.71 37.55 -4.72
N GLY A 75 -19.63 37.61 -3.93
CA GLY A 75 -19.69 38.05 -2.53
C GLY A 75 -20.20 37.01 -1.52
N LYS A 76 -20.43 35.75 -1.92
CA LYS A 76 -20.71 34.63 -1.01
C LYS A 76 -19.66 33.52 -1.15
N LEU A 77 -19.25 32.99 0.00
CA LEU A 77 -18.36 31.82 0.08
C LEU A 77 -19.15 30.58 -0.35
N GLN A 78 -18.70 29.92 -1.41
CA GLN A 78 -19.25 28.65 -1.86
C GLN A 78 -18.18 27.56 -1.78
N LYS A 79 -18.51 26.45 -1.11
CA LYS A 79 -17.65 25.28 -0.98
C LYS A 79 -17.95 24.33 -2.14
N GLN A 80 -16.99 24.19 -3.06
CA GLN A 80 -17.08 23.18 -4.12
C GLN A 80 -16.21 21.98 -3.75
N ARG A 81 -16.84 20.80 -3.72
CA ARG A 81 -16.18 19.52 -3.48
C ARG A 81 -15.63 19.03 -4.81
N LEU A 82 -14.34 19.25 -5.05
CA LEU A 82 -13.65 18.66 -6.20
C LEU A 82 -13.05 17.31 -5.75
N MET A 83 -13.44 16.23 -6.42
CA MET A 83 -12.73 14.95 -6.28
C MET A 83 -11.38 15.09 -6.99
N ILE A 84 -10.31 14.75 -6.27
CA ILE A 84 -9.00 14.41 -6.86
C ILE A 84 -8.93 12.89 -6.99
#